data_AF-A0A2V8BHK2-F1
#
_entry.id   AF-A0A2V8BHK2-F1
#
_cell.length_a   1.000
_cell.length_b   1.000
_cell.length_c   1.000
_cell.angle_alpha   90.00
_cell.angle_beta   90.00
_cell.angle_gamma   90.00
#
_symmetry.space_group_name_H-M   'P 1'
#
loop_
_entity.id
_entity.type
_entity.pdbx_description
1 polymer ?
#
loop_
_entity_poly.entity_id
_entity_poly.type
_entity_poly.pdbx_seq_one_letter_code
_entity_poly.pdbx_strand_id
1 'polypeptide(L)'
;RNVTTAGLLVETSLTSGFQPIRAAQVAFEQPNSPVTVIVRHVSSAVETLHSDRYLVGLEFVNLSPSQQLNLERLVSEWQEQSSGSGF
;
A
#
# COMPACT_ATOMS: atom_id res chain seq x y z
N ARG A 1 -0.57 2.11 5.87
CA ARG A 1 -1.62 2.88 6.58
C ARG A 1 -2.94 2.14 6.54
N ASN A 2 -3.34 1.62 5.37
CA ASN A 2 -4.52 0.78 5.24
C ASN A 2 -4.27 -0.24 4.12
N VAL A 3 -4.89 -1.42 4.22
CA VAL A 3 -4.82 -2.50 3.22
C VAL A 3 -6.22 -3.05 2.98
N THR A 4 -6.58 -3.21 1.71
CA THR A 4 -7.83 -3.84 1.26
C THR A 4 -7.51 -4.89 0.21
N THR A 5 -8.50 -5.65 -0.23
CA THR A 5 -8.30 -6.61 -1.34
C THR A 5 -8.07 -5.92 -2.69
N ALA A 6 -8.44 -4.64 -2.82
CA ALA A 6 -8.28 -3.88 -4.06
C ALA A 6 -6.99 -3.04 -4.10
N GLY A 7 -6.41 -2.71 -2.95
CA GLY A 7 -5.24 -1.83 -2.92
C GLY A 7 -4.68 -1.52 -1.54
N LEU A 8 -3.75 -0.58 -1.54
CA LEU A 8 -3.01 -0.13 -0.35
C LEU A 8 -3.01 1.38 -0.27
N LEU A 9 -3.05 1.88 0.96
CA LEU A 9 -2.65 3.23 1.27
C LEU A 9 -1.34 3.17 2.06
N VAL A 10 -0.27 3.69 1.47
CA VAL A 10 1.07 3.72 2.08
C VAL A 10 1.48 5.16 2.34
N GLU A 11 2.24 5.36 3.43
CA GLU A 11 2.92 6.62 3.68
C GLU A 11 4.40 6.42 3.34
N THR A 12 4.99 7.36 2.62
CA THR A 12 6.40 7.28 2.23
C THR A 12 7.02 8.67 2.18
N SER A 13 8.34 8.74 2.35
CA SER A 13 9.11 9.95 2.11
C SER A 13 9.57 9.99 0.66
N LEU A 14 9.13 11.00 -0.10
CA LEU A 14 9.57 11.24 -1.47
C LEU A 14 10.57 12.39 -1.47
N THR A 15 11.80 12.11 -1.91
CA THR A 15 12.83 13.15 -2.06
C THR A 15 12.52 14.07 -3.23
N SER A 16 13.01 15.30 -3.16
CA SER A 16 12.83 16.30 -4.22
C SER A 16 13.36 15.77 -5.57
N GLY A 17 12.52 15.89 -6.61
CA GLY A 17 12.82 15.34 -7.95
C GLY A 17 12.13 14.02 -8.28
N PHE A 18 11.22 13.54 -7.42
CA PHE A 18 10.44 12.33 -7.67
C PHE A 18 9.61 12.46 -8.96
N GLN A 19 9.94 11.63 -9.95
CA GLN A 19 9.09 11.47 -11.13
C GLN A 19 7.83 10.70 -10.74
N PRO A 20 6.66 10.97 -11.36
CA PRO A 20 5.44 10.24 -11.06
C PRO A 20 5.65 8.74 -11.32
N ILE A 21 5.85 7.97 -10.25
CA ILE A 21 5.88 6.51 -10.32
C ILE A 21 4.52 6.07 -10.84
N ARG A 22 4.51 5.32 -11.95
CA ARG A 22 3.27 4.79 -12.54
C ARG A 22 2.96 3.38 -12.05
N ALA A 23 3.99 2.60 -11.75
CA ALA A 23 3.87 1.24 -11.26
C ALA A 23 5.00 0.93 -10.28
N ALA A 24 4.70 0.11 -9.29
CA ALA A 24 5.66 -0.39 -8.31
C ALA A 24 5.39 -1.88 -8.05
N GLN A 25 6.29 -2.50 -7.30
CA GLN A 25 6.09 -3.84 -6.77
C GLN A 25 5.99 -3.77 -5.26
N VAL A 26 5.01 -4.47 -4.70
CA VAL A 26 4.87 -4.63 -3.26
C VAL A 26 5.08 -6.09 -2.94
N ALA A 27 6.12 -6.37 -2.15
CA ALA A 27 6.25 -7.65 -1.49
C ALA A 27 5.61 -7.56 -0.11
N PHE A 28 4.72 -8.50 0.18
CA PHE A 28 4.28 -8.76 1.55
C PHE A 28 5.31 -9.68 2.23
N GLU A 29 4.99 -10.26 3.38
CA GLU A 29 5.86 -11.14 4.20
C GLU A 29 6.61 -12.24 3.44
N GLN A 30 6.22 -12.51 2.19
CA GLN A 30 6.92 -13.36 1.23
C GLN A 30 7.64 -12.51 0.16
N PRO A 31 8.95 -12.21 0.32
CA PRO A 31 9.71 -11.41 -0.65
C PRO A 31 9.78 -12.03 -2.06
N ASN A 32 9.45 -13.31 -2.19
CA ASN A 32 9.59 -14.09 -3.43
C ASN A 32 8.36 -14.01 -4.35
N SER A 33 7.28 -13.34 -3.92
CA SER A 33 6.04 -13.21 -4.69
C SER A 33 5.53 -11.76 -4.66
N PRO A 34 6.27 -10.81 -5.26
CA PRO A 34 5.84 -9.42 -5.32
C PRO A 34 4.55 -9.29 -6.14
N VAL A 35 3.67 -8.41 -5.68
CA VAL A 35 2.44 -8.03 -6.37
C VAL A 35 2.71 -6.75 -7.15
N THR A 36 2.28 -6.72 -8.41
CA THR A 36 2.35 -5.51 -9.22
C THR A 36 1.25 -4.55 -8.77
N VAL A 37 1.65 -3.30 -8.52
CA VAL A 37 0.72 -2.23 -8.17
C VAL A 37 0.88 -1.04 -9.11
N ILE A 38 -0.20 -0.31 -9.31
CA ILE A 38 -0.18 0.98 -9.99
C ILE A 38 -0.49 2.11 -9.00
N VAL A 39 0.17 3.25 -9.17
CA VAL A 39 -0.11 4.44 -8.37
C VAL A 39 -1.34 5.12 -8.93
N ARG A 40 -2.36 5.28 -8.09
CA ARG A 40 -3.62 5.94 -8.46
C ARG A 40 -3.68 7.39 -8.04
N HIS A 41 -3.16 7.70 -6.85
CA HIS A 41 -3.10 9.06 -6.35
C HIS A 41 -1.91 9.24 -5.40
N VAL A 42 -1.43 10.47 -5.32
CA VAL A 42 -0.40 10.90 -4.37
C VAL A 42 -0.89 12.20 -3.75
N SER A 43 -0.91 12.28 -2.42
CA SER A 43 -1.25 13.47 -1.66
C SER A 43 -0.24 13.71 -0.55
N SER A 44 -0.13 14.95 -0.07
CA SER A 44 0.70 15.23 1.10
C SER A 44 0.13 14.52 2.33
N ALA A 45 0.99 13.86 3.11
CA ALA A 45 0.59 13.26 4.38
C ALA A 45 0.44 14.31 5.50
N VAL A 46 1.01 15.50 5.31
CA VAL A 46 1.05 16.58 6.31
C VAL A 46 0.72 17.91 5.63
N GLU A 47 -0.05 18.77 6.29
CA GLU A 47 -0.45 20.09 5.77
C GLU A 47 0.68 21.15 5.82
N THR A 48 1.92 20.75 6.06
CA THR A 48 3.06 21.69 6.14
C THR A 48 3.72 21.85 4.77
N LEU A 49 4.06 23.09 4.42
CA LEU A 49 4.61 23.51 3.11
C LEU A 49 5.92 22.82 2.68
N HIS A 50 6.56 22.04 3.55
CA HIS A 50 7.86 21.40 3.30
C HIS A 50 7.90 19.94 3.74
N SER A 51 6.76 19.26 3.86
CA SER A 51 6.79 17.83 4.17
C SER A 51 7.21 17.02 2.95
N ASP A 52 8.21 16.17 3.15
CA ASP A 52 8.62 15.12 2.21
C ASP A 52 7.74 13.88 2.34
N ARG A 53 6.75 13.86 3.24
CA ARG A 53 5.88 12.72 3.49
C ARG A 53 4.61 12.77 2.65
N TYR A 54 4.35 11.68 1.95
CA TYR A 54 3.23 11.53 1.04
C TYR A 54 2.42 10.29 1.36
N LEU A 55 1.11 10.41 1.18
CA LEU A 55 0.20 9.28 1.09
C LEU A 55 0.08 8.87 -0.38
N VAL A 56 0.34 7.60 -0.65
CA VAL A 56 0.29 7.02 -1.98
C VAL A 56 -0.78 5.94 -2.00
N GLY A 57 -1.79 6.14 -2.83
CA GLY A 57 -2.80 5.14 -3.13
C GLY A 57 -2.33 4.20 -4.23
N LEU A 58 -2.28 2.92 -3.91
CA LEU A 58 -1.83 1.84 -4.78
C LEU A 58 -2.99 0.90 -5.09
N GLU A 59 -3.11 0.48 -6.33
CA GLU A 59 -4.08 -0.54 -6.76
C GLU A 59 -3.35 -1.79 -7.23
N PHE A 60 -3.81 -2.96 -6.81
CA PHE A 60 -3.27 -4.23 -7.28
C PHE A 60 -3.73 -4.52 -8.71
N VAL A 61 -2.80 -4.96 -9.55
CA VAL A 61 -3.10 -5.34 -10.93
C VAL A 61 -2.55 -6.72 -11.25
N ASN A 62 -3.26 -7.46 -12.10
CA ASN A 62 -2.86 -8.77 -12.60
C ASN A 62 -2.54 -9.80 -11.49
N LEU A 63 -3.36 -9.82 -10.43
CA LEU A 63 -3.24 -10.81 -9.36
C LEU A 63 -3.52 -12.22 -9.91
N SER A 64 -2.63 -13.16 -9.60
CA SER A 64 -2.93 -14.59 -9.75
C SER A 64 -3.93 -15.04 -8.67
N PRO A 65 -4.65 -16.16 -8.88
CA PRO A 65 -5.61 -16.67 -7.90
C PRO A 65 -4.99 -16.95 -6.52
N SER A 66 -3.76 -17.45 -6.47
CA SER A 66 -3.03 -17.68 -5.21
C SER A 66 -2.65 -16.38 -4.52
N GLN A 67 -2.23 -15.37 -5.28
CA GLN A 67 -1.95 -14.04 -4.73
C GLN A 67 -3.22 -13.40 -4.17
N GLN A 68 -4.36 -13.53 -4.86
CA GLN A 68 -5.64 -13.01 -4.37
C GLN A 68 -6.05 -13.64 -3.04
N LEU A 69 -5.99 -14.98 -2.92
CA LEU A 69 -6.29 -15.69 -1.67
C LEU A 69 -5.35 -15.28 -0.53
N ASN A 70 -4.06 -15.10 -0.83
CA ASN A 70 -3.10 -14.63 0.17
C ASN A 70 -3.40 -13.20 0.61
N LEU A 71 -3.84 -12.33 -0.31
CA LEU A 71 -4.20 -10.95 -0.03
C LEU A 71 -5.47 -10.85 0.81
N GLU A 72 -6.48 -11.66 0.49
CA GLU A 72 -7.72 -11.77 1.28
C GLU A 72 -7.39 -12.19 2.72
N ARG A 73 -6.55 -13.22 2.90
CA ARG A 73 -6.09 -13.65 4.23
C ARG A 73 -5.38 -12.52 4.99
N LEU A 74 -4.43 -11.86 4.34
CA LEU A 74 -3.66 -10.77 4.95
C LEU A 74 -4.55 -9.60 5.38
N VAL A 75 -5.53 -9.24 4.55
CA VAL A 75 -6.50 -8.18 4.86
C VAL A 75 -7.33 -8.58 6.10
N SER A 76 -7.79 -9.82 6.17
CA SER A 76 -8.52 -10.33 7.35
C SER A 76 -7.67 -10.28 8.62
N GLU A 77 -6.44 -10.78 8.56
CA GLU A 77 -5.50 -10.76 9.71
C GLU A 77 -5.21 -9.33 10.18
N TRP A 78 -5.03 -8.40 9.24
CA TRP A 78 -4.77 -7.00 9.55
C TRP A 78 -5.99 -6.31 10.18
N GLN A 79 -7.20 -6.65 9.73
CA GLN A 79 -8.45 -6.13 10.32
C GLN A 79 -8.69 -6.67 11.73
N GLU A 80 -8.39 -7.94 11.98
CA GLU A 80 -8.48 -8.55 13.31
C GLU A 80 -7.54 -7.87 14.32
N GLN A 81 -6.29 -7.61 13.92
CA GLN A 81 -5.30 -6.90 14.75
C GLN A 81 -5.72 -5.46 15.05
N SER A 82 -6.30 -4.78 14.06
CA SER A 82 -6.79 -3.40 14.20
C SER A 82 -8.03 -3.30 15.10
N SER A 83 -8.81 -4.40 15.21
CA SER A 83 -10.03 -4.47 16.03
C SER A 83 -9.77 -4.94 17.47
N GLY A 84 -8.60 -5.54 17.74
CA GLY A 84 -8.23 -6.06 19.06
C GLY A 84 -7.59 -5.06 20.02
N SER A 85 -7.38 -3.80 19.61
CA SER A 85 -6.73 -2.75 20.43
C SER A 85 -7.74 -1.83 21.14
N GLY A 86 -8.80 -2.42 21.72
CA GLY A 86 -9.80 -1.71 22.52
C GLY A 86 -9.94 -2.35 23.90
N PHE A 87 -8.99 -2.07 24.79
CA PHE A 87 -9.12 -2.27 26.24
C PHE A 87 -8.57 -1.05 26.97
#